data_AF-A0A6A6KU68-F1
#
_entry.id   AF-A0A6A6KU68-F1
#
_cell.length_a   1.000
_cell.length_b   1.000
_cell.length_c   1.000
_cell.angle_alpha   90.00
_cell.angle_beta   90.00
_cell.angle_gamma   90.00
#
_symmetry.space_group_name_H-M   'P 1'
#
loop_
_entity.id
_entity.type
_entity.pdbx_description
1 polymer ?
#
loop_
_entity_poly.entity_id
_entity_poly.type
_entity_poly.pdbx_seq_one_letter_code
_entity_poly.pdbx_strand_id
1 'polypeptide(L)' 'MRRKRTSSLDILSSKRAPRDYYKGKNCKPTGFHTRKGGYVIVPEKLPNYIVPDLTDFKLKPYVSQCPREVKTTEASEAAK' A
#
# COMPACT_ATOMS: atom_id res chain seq x y z
N MET A 1 -4.42 -5.50 43.31
CA MET A 1 -4.62 -5.76 41.87
C MET A 1 -3.64 -6.84 41.41
N ARG A 2 -4.10 -7.98 40.87
CA ARG A 2 -3.23 -9.12 40.50
C ARG A 2 -2.36 -8.76 39.30
N ARG A 3 -1.03 -8.71 39.49
CA ARG A 3 -0.07 -8.44 38.43
C ARG A 3 -0.13 -9.57 37.40
N LYS A 4 -0.44 -9.24 36.14
CA LYS A 4 -0.48 -10.22 35.05
C LYS A 4 0.92 -10.79 34.79
N ARG A 5 1.01 -12.05 34.35
CA ARG A 5 2.28 -12.70 33.96
C ARG A 5 2.87 -11.96 32.76
N THR A 6 4.19 -11.87 32.66
CA THR A 6 4.89 -11.20 31.55
C THR A 6 4.50 -11.75 30.18
N SER A 7 4.28 -13.07 30.08
CA SER A 7 3.81 -13.74 28.86
C SER A 7 2.37 -13.40 28.45
N SER A 8 1.58 -12.82 29.34
CA SER A 8 0.21 -12.36 29.06
C SER A 8 0.12 -10.88 28.68
N LEU A 9 1.27 -10.20 28.61
CA LEU A 9 1.35 -8.84 28.10
C LEU A 9 1.64 -8.89 26.60
N ASP A 10 0.69 -8.43 25.81
CA ASP A 10 0.91 -8.21 24.37
C ASP A 10 1.98 -7.15 24.14
N ILE A 11 2.61 -7.21 22.95
CA ILE A 11 3.53 -6.19 22.49
C ILE A 11 2.81 -4.83 22.47
N LEU A 12 3.41 -3.83 23.13
CA LEU A 12 2.86 -2.48 23.21
C LEU A 12 2.55 -1.92 21.83
N SER A 13 1.47 -1.13 21.73
CA SER A 13 1.12 -0.38 20.53
C SER A 13 1.00 1.09 20.89
N SER A 14 1.05 1.97 19.89
CA SER A 14 0.85 3.42 20.08
C SER A 14 -0.51 3.79 20.70
N LYS A 15 -1.45 2.85 20.80
CA LYS A 15 -2.77 3.05 21.43
C LYS A 15 -2.87 2.51 22.86
N ARG A 16 -1.95 1.63 23.28
CA ARG A 16 -1.95 1.00 24.61
C ARG A 16 -0.89 1.57 25.56
N ALA A 17 0.03 2.37 25.03
CA ALA A 17 1.18 2.90 25.75
C ALA A 17 0.92 4.33 26.26
N PRO A 18 1.75 4.87 27.18
CA PRO A 18 1.65 6.25 27.65
C PRO A 18 1.90 7.28 26.52
N ARG A 19 1.57 8.55 26.80
CA ARG A 19 1.54 9.66 25.83
C ARG A 19 2.81 9.79 24.98
N ASP A 20 3.99 9.57 25.57
CA ASP A 20 5.28 9.82 24.92
C ASP A 20 5.83 8.60 24.16
N TYR A 21 5.06 7.51 24.06
CA TYR A 21 5.50 6.31 23.36
C TYR A 21 5.17 6.36 21.86
N TYR A 22 6.19 6.59 21.03
CA TYR A 22 6.09 6.52 19.57
C TYR A 22 6.64 5.19 19.02
N LYS A 23 5.74 4.29 18.57
CA LYS A 23 6.12 2.99 17.97
C LYS A 23 6.31 3.04 16.45
N GLY A 24 5.65 3.99 15.77
CA GLY A 24 5.57 4.00 14.31
C GLY A 24 4.77 2.85 13.69
N LYS A 25 4.74 2.83 12.35
CA LYS A 25 4.03 1.84 11.50
C LYS A 25 4.86 1.40 10.29
N ASN A 26 6.19 1.54 10.37
CA ASN A 26 7.12 1.22 9.27
C ASN A 26 6.81 1.94 7.94
N CYS A 27 6.12 3.09 8.01
CA CYS A 27 5.89 3.94 6.84
C CYS A 27 7.23 4.55 6.37
N LYS A 28 7.40 4.67 5.06
CA LYS A 28 8.60 5.29 4.47
C LYS A 28 8.58 6.80 4.74
N PRO A 29 9.73 7.42 5.07
CA PRO A 29 9.79 8.84 5.34
C PRO A 29 9.62 9.66 4.04
N THR A 30 8.69 10.60 4.05
CA THR A 30 8.42 11.52 2.92
C THR A 30 9.29 12.77 2.93
N GLY A 31 10.12 12.94 3.95
CA GLY A 31 10.87 14.15 4.23
C GLY A 31 11.83 13.99 5.40
N PHE A 32 12.06 15.07 6.15
CA PHE A 32 12.95 15.08 7.32
C PHE A 32 12.45 15.99 8.44
N HIS A 33 12.88 15.69 9.67
CA HIS A 33 12.61 16.53 10.83
C HIS A 33 13.59 17.70 10.89
N THR A 34 13.09 18.90 11.17
CA THR A 34 13.88 20.11 11.38
C THR A 34 14.45 20.15 12.80
N ARG A 35 15.51 20.95 13.00
CA ARG A 35 16.12 21.16 14.33
C ARG A 35 15.12 21.65 15.40
N LYS A 36 14.06 22.36 14.99
CA LYS A 36 13.02 22.91 15.89
C LYS A 36 11.79 22.01 16.02
N GLY A 37 11.86 20.74 15.60
CA GLY A 37 10.77 19.77 15.76
C GLY A 37 9.67 19.84 14.69
N GLY A 38 9.73 20.77 13.74
CA GLY A 38 8.88 20.76 12.54
C GLY A 38 9.30 19.66 11.56
N TYR A 39 8.50 19.44 10.50
CA TYR A 39 8.78 18.46 9.45
C TYR A 39 8.73 19.11 8.08
N VAL A 40 9.71 18.84 7.23
CA VAL A 40 9.79 19.35 5.84
C VAL A 40 9.64 18.19 4.88
N ILE A 41 8.66 18.28 3.98
CA ILE A 41 8.35 17.28 2.96
C ILE A 41 9.27 17.48 1.75
N VAL A 42 9.77 16.38 1.19
CA VAL A 42 10.57 16.38 -0.05
C VAL A 42 9.70 15.80 -1.17
N PRO A 43 9.31 16.59 -2.19
CA PRO A 43 8.36 16.15 -3.21
C PRO A 43 8.84 14.93 -4.00
N GLU A 44 10.16 14.78 -4.19
CA GLU A 44 10.76 13.61 -4.86
C GLU A 44 10.60 12.30 -4.08
N LYS A 45 10.39 12.37 -2.76
CA LYS A 45 10.17 11.18 -1.90
C LYS A 45 8.69 10.80 -1.80
N LEU A 46 7.79 11.62 -2.34
CA LEU A 46 6.37 11.30 -2.35
C LEU A 46 6.07 10.26 -3.43
N PRO A 47 5.29 9.21 -3.11
CA PRO A 47 4.86 8.25 -4.11
C PRO A 47 3.89 8.92 -5.10
N ASN A 48 4.25 8.91 -6.39
CA ASN A 48 3.43 9.43 -7.47
C ASN A 48 2.77 8.27 -8.23
N TYR A 49 1.45 8.15 -8.08
CA TYR A 49 0.66 7.16 -8.82
C TYR A 49 0.11 7.81 -10.09
N ILE A 50 0.72 7.50 -11.24
CA ILE A 50 0.27 8.01 -12.54
C ILE A 50 -0.94 7.20 -12.97
N VAL A 51 -2.12 7.80 -12.86
CA VAL A 51 -3.38 7.18 -13.26
C VAL A 51 -3.62 7.50 -14.73
N PRO A 52 -3.73 6.50 -15.63
CA PRO A 52 -4.09 6.74 -17.02
C PRO A 52 -5.57 7.11 -17.15
N ASP A 53 -5.92 7.82 -18.23
CA ASP A 53 -7.33 8.03 -18.58
C ASP A 53 -7.95 6.73 -19.09
N LEU A 54 -9.10 6.37 -18.53
CA LEU A 54 -9.84 5.15 -18.83
C LEU A 54 -11.27 5.46 -19.31
N THR A 55 -11.51 6.68 -19.80
CA THR A 55 -12.78 7.06 -20.41
C THR A 55 -13.12 6.11 -21.57
N ASP A 56 -14.34 5.57 -21.58
CA ASP A 56 -14.84 4.57 -22.55
C ASP A 56 -14.09 3.22 -22.61
N PHE A 57 -13.38 2.85 -21.54
CA PHE A 57 -12.68 1.57 -21.47
C PHE A 57 -13.65 0.38 -21.33
N LYS A 58 -13.66 -0.51 -22.33
CA LYS A 58 -14.61 -1.62 -22.43
C LYS A 58 -14.36 -2.75 -21.42
N LEU A 59 -13.13 -2.89 -20.93
CA LEU A 59 -12.74 -3.98 -20.03
C LEU A 59 -13.16 -3.69 -18.59
N LYS A 60 -13.68 -4.72 -17.93
CA LYS A 60 -14.12 -4.71 -16.53
C LYS A 60 -13.24 -5.66 -15.71
N PRO A 61 -13.15 -5.52 -14.37
CA PRO A 61 -12.33 -6.39 -13.52
C PRO A 61 -12.79 -7.86 -13.52
N TYR A 62 -14.02 -8.13 -13.96
CA TYR A 62 -14.59 -9.47 -14.02
C TYR A 62 -15.06 -9.80 -15.43
N VAL A 63 -14.99 -11.09 -15.74
CA VAL A 63 -15.51 -11.69 -16.97
C VAL A 63 -16.85 -12.39 -16.72
N SER A 64 -17.56 -12.72 -17.79
CA SER A 64 -18.73 -13.60 -17.71
C SER A 64 -18.33 -14.99 -17.23
N GLN A 65 -19.20 -15.66 -16.47
CA GLN A 65 -18.97 -17.02 -15.98
C GLN A 65 -18.91 -18.09 -17.09
N CYS A 66 -19.41 -17.77 -18.29
CA CYS A 66 -19.40 -18.67 -19.45
C CYS A 66 -18.63 -18.04 -20.63
N PRO A 67 -17.30 -17.88 -20.54
CA PRO A 67 -16.51 -17.41 -21.67
C PRO A 67 -16.46 -18.49 -22.75
N ARG A 68 -16.52 -18.10 -24.02
CA ARG A 68 -16.23 -19.00 -25.14
C ARG A 68 -14.73 -19.09 -25.32
N GLU A 69 -14.19 -20.30 -25.39
CA GLU A 69 -12.78 -20.52 -25.71
C GLU A 69 -12.51 -20.11 -27.16
N VAL A 70 -11.56 -19.21 -27.35
CA VAL A 70 -11.13 -18.76 -28.69
C VAL A 70 -9.82 -19.47 -29.01
N LYS A 71 -9.81 -20.32 -30.05
CA LYS A 71 -8.58 -20.95 -30.55
C LYS A 71 -7.80 -19.90 -31.34
N THR A 72 -6.66 -19.46 -30.81
CA THR A 72 -5.77 -18.50 -31.47
C THR A 72 -5.03 -19.16 -32.64
N THR A 73 -5.56 -19.04 -33.86
CA THR A 73 -4.84 -19.41 -35.10
C THR A 73 -3.94 -18.29 -35.63
N GLU A 74 -4.04 -17.06 -35.11
CA GLU A 74 -3.37 -15.88 -35.67
C GLU A 74 -1.97 -15.58 -35.07
N ALA A 75 -1.51 -16.33 -34.08
CA ALA A 75 -0.18 -16.12 -33.48
C ALA A 75 0.98 -16.57 -34.39
N SER A 76 0.71 -17.31 -35.47
CA SER A 76 1.73 -17.82 -36.40
C SER A 76 1.91 -16.98 -37.68
N GLU A 77 1.04 -16.00 -37.95
CA GLU A 77 1.07 -15.21 -39.20
C GLU A 77 1.81 -13.87 -39.07
N ALA A 78 2.02 -13.36 -37.85
CA ALA A 78 2.75 -12.11 -37.60
C ALA A 78 4.30 -12.27 -37.55
N ALA A 79 4.82 -13.47 -37.87
CA ALA A 79 6.25 -13.79 -37.88
C ALA A 79 6.82 -14.04 -39.28
N LYS A 80 6.13 -13.60 -40.35
CA LYS A 80 6.63 -13.64 -41.73
C LYS A 80 6.74 -12.25 -42.33
#